data_AF-A0A5D0P3C7-F1
#
_entry.id   AF-A0A5D0P3C7-F1
#
_cell.length_a   1.000
_cell.length_b   1.000
_cell.length_c   1.000
_cell.angle_alpha   90.00
_cell.angle_beta   90.00
_cell.angle_gamma   90.00
#
_symmetry.space_group_name_H-M   'P 1'
#
loop_
_entity.id
_entity.type
_entity.pdbx_description
1 polymer ?
#
loop_
_entity_poly.entity_id
_entity_poly.type
_entity_poly.pdbx_seq_one_letter_code
_entity_poly.pdbx_strand_id
1 'polypeptide(L)'
;MSSYDDDTLPLQPPIRLPGKATLASAVRAAPMAGALQPEGDDTEVLAFWAEHCRKRLAGDEGLLLELVRLFLSREPLSGKASPTLTGLGLVRQAEPYTLSWLGLWVARQIIAETTGQDIPVMGTLADADAATLLHGLRSYPESERGEELAGWLEGRDEQAAADEIASVLGAVSPLSRAVGVELLSTAFGEEGRQALARLLEEPKLGAVIAARTGREERQPTPDEIAWVLVDMAAALLEFGGETGEVIESIAMGMKPEEQAGTIAILAFGDHPWTGQVLRVFIDHHPDERVVAAARKALRRLRGLADLRG
;
A
#
# COMPACT_ATOMS: atom_id res chain seq x y z
N MET A 1 -6.54 -15.06 9.65
CA MET A 1 -6.41 -14.57 8.26
C MET A 1 -7.58 -13.65 8.04
N SER A 2 -7.34 -12.35 8.04
CA SER A 2 -8.41 -11.36 7.86
C SER A 2 -9.06 -11.59 6.49
N SER A 3 -10.38 -11.62 6.46
CA SER A 3 -11.14 -11.52 5.20
C SER A 3 -10.69 -10.21 4.56
N TYR A 4 -10.04 -10.29 3.40
CA TYR A 4 -9.88 -9.12 2.54
C TYR A 4 -11.27 -8.92 1.91
N ASP A 5 -12.12 -8.18 2.63
CA ASP A 5 -13.40 -7.73 2.12
C ASP A 5 -13.15 -6.66 1.04
N ASP A 6 -14.06 -6.65 0.06
CA ASP A 6 -14.07 -5.97 -1.25
C ASP A 6 -13.99 -4.43 -1.21
N ASP A 7 -13.71 -3.83 -0.04
CA ASP A 7 -13.67 -2.39 0.22
C ASP A 7 -12.29 -1.96 0.76
N THR A 8 -11.19 -2.54 0.28
CA THR A 8 -9.88 -1.94 0.56
C THR A 8 -9.78 -0.61 -0.18
N LEU A 9 -9.91 0.48 0.57
CA LEU A 9 -9.58 1.82 0.08
C LEU A 9 -8.20 1.79 -0.61
N PRO A 10 -8.02 2.56 -1.69
CA PRO A 10 -6.73 2.62 -2.36
C PRO A 10 -5.64 3.03 -1.37
N LEU A 11 -4.44 2.46 -1.55
CA LEU A 11 -3.29 2.80 -0.73
C LEU A 11 -3.08 4.32 -0.74
N GLN A 12 -3.08 4.91 0.45
CA GLN A 12 -2.96 6.35 0.61
C GLN A 12 -1.48 6.74 0.60
N PRO A 13 -1.10 7.78 -0.18
CA PRO A 13 0.27 8.23 -0.24
C PRO A 13 0.75 8.74 1.12
N PRO A 14 2.08 8.74 1.36
CA PRO A 14 2.64 9.22 2.60
C PRO A 14 2.23 10.68 2.86
N ILE A 15 2.15 11.04 4.13
CA ILE A 15 2.01 12.43 4.54
C ILE A 15 3.31 12.96 5.13
N ARG A 16 3.46 14.28 5.13
CA ARG A 16 4.57 14.96 5.81
C ARG A 16 4.05 15.59 7.09
N LEU A 17 4.59 15.17 8.21
CA LEU A 17 4.29 15.72 9.53
C LEU A 17 5.57 16.21 10.21
N PRO A 18 5.51 17.30 10.98
CA PRO A 18 6.62 17.68 11.83
C PRO A 18 6.71 16.73 13.04
N GLY A 19 7.82 16.79 13.78
CA GLY A 19 8.03 15.98 14.98
C GLY A 19 7.01 16.25 16.09
N LYS A 20 6.93 15.32 17.05
CA LYS A 20 5.96 15.36 18.17
C LYS A 20 5.96 16.69 18.93
N ALA A 21 7.12 17.26 19.22
CA ALA A 21 7.21 18.53 19.95
C ALA A 21 6.56 19.69 19.18
N THR A 22 6.70 19.73 17.85
CA THR A 22 6.04 20.73 17.00
C THR A 22 4.54 20.49 16.93
N LEU A 23 4.09 19.24 16.83
CA LEU A 23 2.66 18.90 16.87
C LEU A 23 2.03 19.29 18.22
N ALA A 24 2.68 18.98 19.34
CA ALA A 24 2.20 19.35 20.68
C ALA A 24 2.19 20.87 20.87
N SER A 25 3.18 21.59 20.33
CA SER A 25 3.17 23.06 20.29
C SER A 25 2.00 23.60 19.46
N ALA A 26 1.67 22.96 18.33
CA ALA A 26 0.52 23.32 17.51
C ALA A 26 -0.81 23.07 18.24
N VAL A 27 -0.91 21.99 19.03
CA VAL A 27 -2.06 21.74 19.92
C VAL A 27 -2.21 22.87 20.94
N ARG A 28 -1.14 23.23 21.65
CA ARG A 28 -1.15 24.31 22.66
C ARG A 28 -1.50 25.67 22.07
N ALA A 29 -1.19 25.89 20.78
CA ALA A 29 -1.54 27.09 20.04
C ALA A 29 -2.94 27.07 19.39
N ALA A 30 -3.66 25.93 19.43
CA ALA A 30 -4.99 25.84 18.83
C ALA A 30 -5.98 26.77 19.55
N PRO A 31 -6.94 27.42 18.83
CA PRO A 31 -7.83 28.39 19.45
C PRO A 31 -8.65 27.87 20.64
N MET A 32 -9.02 26.59 20.64
CA MET A 32 -9.75 25.96 21.76
C MET A 32 -8.85 25.46 22.90
N ALA A 33 -7.52 25.51 22.75
CA ALA A 33 -6.59 24.96 23.75
C ALA A 33 -6.73 25.66 25.10
N GLY A 34 -7.00 26.97 25.14
CA GLY A 34 -7.20 27.70 26.39
C GLY A 34 -8.40 27.21 27.21
N ALA A 35 -9.44 26.72 26.56
CA ALA A 35 -10.64 26.18 27.21
C ALA A 35 -10.50 24.69 27.58
N LEU A 36 -9.76 23.93 26.76
CA LEU A 36 -9.58 22.49 26.94
C LEU A 36 -8.40 22.13 27.85
N GLN A 37 -7.45 23.06 28.02
CA GLN A 37 -6.30 22.95 28.91
C GLN A 37 -5.57 21.60 28.78
N PRO A 38 -5.01 21.27 27.60
CA PRO A 38 -4.19 20.07 27.46
C PRO A 38 -2.92 20.21 28.33
N GLU A 39 -2.75 19.30 29.28
CA GLU A 39 -1.63 19.27 30.23
C GLU A 39 -0.71 18.06 29.97
N GLY A 40 0.47 18.10 30.58
CA GLY A 40 1.45 17.02 30.51
C GLY A 40 2.55 17.22 29.47
N ASP A 41 3.31 16.16 29.26
CA ASP A 41 4.35 16.10 28.24
C ASP A 41 3.77 16.09 26.81
N ASP A 42 4.63 16.11 25.80
CA ASP A 42 4.18 16.17 24.41
C ASP A 42 3.36 14.94 23.98
N THR A 43 3.58 13.78 24.59
CA THR A 43 2.81 12.56 24.30
C THR A 43 1.43 12.64 24.94
N GLU A 44 1.36 13.07 26.21
CA GLU A 44 0.11 13.25 26.95
C GLU A 44 -0.80 14.30 26.30
N VAL A 45 -0.23 15.44 25.90
CA VAL A 45 -0.94 16.51 25.18
C VAL A 45 -1.52 16.01 23.86
N LEU A 46 -0.76 15.26 23.09
CA LEU A 46 -1.23 14.70 21.82
C LEU A 46 -2.32 13.65 22.05
N ALA A 47 -2.13 12.72 22.98
CA ALA A 47 -3.13 11.68 23.28
C ALA A 47 -4.47 12.29 23.73
N PHE A 48 -4.43 13.28 24.62
CA PHE A 48 -5.61 14.03 25.05
C PHE A 48 -6.31 14.70 23.86
N TRP A 49 -5.55 15.38 23.00
CA TRP A 49 -6.12 16.11 21.87
C TRP A 49 -6.74 15.19 20.82
N ALA A 50 -6.07 14.08 20.50
CA ALA A 50 -6.60 13.06 19.60
C ALA A 50 -7.94 12.51 20.10
N GLU A 51 -8.01 12.16 21.39
CA GLU A 51 -9.24 11.67 22.02
C GLU A 51 -10.36 12.71 21.94
N HIS A 52 -10.05 13.97 22.24
CA HIS A 52 -11.03 15.05 22.18
C HIS A 52 -11.56 15.25 20.75
N CYS A 53 -10.66 15.33 19.76
CA CYS A 53 -11.05 15.44 18.35
C CYS A 53 -11.90 14.25 17.92
N ARG A 54 -11.52 13.02 18.29
CA ARG A 54 -12.28 11.80 17.95
C ARG A 54 -13.70 11.88 18.47
N LYS A 55 -13.89 12.19 19.76
CA LYS A 55 -15.25 12.32 20.35
C LYS A 55 -16.06 13.43 19.67
N ARG A 56 -15.42 14.57 19.39
CA ARG A 56 -16.12 15.72 18.79
C ARG A 56 -16.57 15.45 17.35
N LEU A 57 -15.74 14.76 16.56
CA LEU A 57 -16.00 14.40 15.16
C LEU A 57 -16.98 13.23 15.05
N ALA A 58 -16.89 12.23 15.95
CA ALA A 58 -17.84 11.13 15.99
C ALA A 58 -19.28 11.59 16.32
N GLY A 59 -19.43 12.71 17.04
CA GLY A 59 -20.73 13.30 17.33
C GLY A 59 -21.32 14.18 16.22
N ASP A 60 -20.63 14.34 15.08
CA ASP A 60 -21.01 15.28 14.01
C ASP A 60 -20.53 14.78 12.64
N GLU A 61 -21.40 14.03 11.96
CA GLU A 61 -21.11 13.39 10.67
C GLU A 61 -20.65 14.40 9.61
N GLY A 62 -21.23 15.61 9.60
CA GLY A 62 -20.84 16.66 8.65
C GLY A 62 -19.40 17.10 8.82
N LEU A 63 -18.93 17.26 10.07
CA LEU A 63 -17.54 17.62 10.36
C LEU A 63 -16.57 16.49 10.02
N LEU A 64 -16.95 15.25 10.32
CA LEU A 64 -16.15 14.08 10.00
C LEU A 64 -15.97 13.94 8.48
N LEU A 65 -17.06 14.08 7.72
CA LEU A 65 -17.01 14.04 6.25
C LEU A 65 -16.19 15.20 5.66
N GLU A 66 -16.29 16.41 6.21
CA GLU A 66 -15.46 17.56 5.81
C GLU A 66 -13.97 17.25 6.01
N LEU A 67 -13.58 16.73 7.18
CA LEU A 67 -12.20 16.37 7.50
C LEU A 67 -11.68 15.24 6.60
N VAL A 68 -12.44 14.17 6.43
CA VAL A 68 -12.07 13.02 5.60
C VAL A 68 -11.92 13.45 4.14
N ARG A 69 -12.83 14.30 3.62
CA ARG A 69 -12.73 14.83 2.26
C ARG A 69 -11.46 15.65 2.05
N LEU A 70 -11.16 16.58 2.96
CA LEU A 70 -9.92 17.36 2.92
C LEU A 70 -8.68 16.48 2.95
N PHE A 71 -8.73 15.38 3.71
CA PHE A 71 -7.62 14.46 3.85
C PHE A 71 -7.42 13.61 2.59
N LEU A 72 -8.47 12.97 2.07
CA LEU A 72 -8.36 12.05 0.94
C LEU A 72 -8.10 12.80 -0.39
N SER A 73 -8.78 13.93 -0.61
CA SER A 73 -8.58 14.70 -1.85
C SER A 73 -7.24 15.44 -1.90
N ARG A 74 -6.70 15.82 -0.72
CA ARG A 74 -5.56 16.76 -0.60
C ARG A 74 -5.80 18.11 -1.26
N GLU A 75 -7.02 18.40 -1.70
CA GLU A 75 -7.38 19.62 -2.38
C GLU A 75 -7.86 20.68 -1.38
N PRO A 76 -7.56 21.95 -1.63
CA PRO A 76 -8.06 23.02 -0.79
C PRO A 76 -9.56 23.24 -1.05
N LEU A 77 -10.34 23.49 -0.01
CA LEU A 77 -11.78 23.77 -0.13
C LEU A 77 -12.05 25.28 -0.14
N SER A 78 -12.93 25.73 -1.03
CA SER A 78 -13.38 27.12 -1.08
C SER A 78 -14.36 27.45 0.05
N GLY A 79 -14.49 28.73 0.39
CA GLY A 79 -15.41 29.21 1.41
C GLY A 79 -14.82 29.19 2.83
N LYS A 80 -15.69 29.20 3.84
CA LYS A 80 -15.30 29.25 5.25
C LYS A 80 -15.27 27.86 5.84
N ALA A 81 -14.15 27.48 6.43
CA ALA A 81 -14.04 26.25 7.21
C ALA A 81 -14.98 26.28 8.42
N SER A 82 -15.39 25.10 8.86
CA SER A 82 -16.17 24.97 10.09
C SER A 82 -15.50 25.68 11.28
N PRO A 83 -16.27 26.42 12.12
CA PRO A 83 -15.76 26.99 13.36
C PRO A 83 -15.17 25.94 14.30
N THR A 84 -15.68 24.70 14.24
CA THR A 84 -15.16 23.60 15.07
C THR A 84 -13.79 23.15 14.57
N LEU A 85 -13.63 22.90 13.26
CA LEU A 85 -12.33 22.51 12.69
C LEU A 85 -11.28 23.61 12.88
N THR A 86 -11.70 24.86 12.75
CA THR A 86 -10.87 26.03 13.06
C THR A 86 -10.47 26.05 14.53
N GLY A 87 -11.44 25.91 15.44
CA GLY A 87 -11.21 25.98 16.88
C GLY A 87 -10.26 24.89 17.36
N LEU A 88 -10.37 23.70 16.79
CA LEU A 88 -9.47 22.57 17.04
C LEU A 88 -8.10 22.71 16.34
N GLY A 89 -7.90 23.76 15.54
CA GLY A 89 -6.65 23.99 14.81
C GLY A 89 -6.40 23.00 13.66
N LEU A 90 -7.43 22.28 13.18
CA LEU A 90 -7.30 21.23 12.16
C LEU A 90 -7.19 21.79 10.74
N VAL A 91 -7.51 23.07 10.54
CA VAL A 91 -7.47 23.73 9.23
C VAL A 91 -6.62 25.00 9.31
N ARG A 92 -5.93 25.32 8.21
CA ARG A 92 -5.31 26.62 8.00
C ARG A 92 -6.33 27.57 7.38
N GLN A 93 -6.60 28.67 8.05
CA GLN A 93 -7.53 29.71 7.57
C GLN A 93 -6.88 30.58 6.49
N ALA A 94 -6.72 30.02 5.30
CA ALA A 94 -6.46 30.74 4.04
C ALA A 94 -7.62 30.45 3.08
N GLU A 95 -7.85 31.26 2.06
CA GLU A 95 -8.84 30.96 1.02
C GLU A 95 -8.11 30.55 -0.28
N PRO A 96 -8.35 29.34 -0.82
CA PRO A 96 -9.11 28.22 -0.23
C PRO A 96 -8.38 27.57 0.98
N TYR A 97 -9.13 26.96 1.90
CA TYR A 97 -8.57 26.44 3.16
C TYR A 97 -8.11 24.98 3.00
N THR A 98 -7.11 24.61 3.80
CA THR A 98 -6.47 23.28 3.78
C THR A 98 -6.33 22.72 5.18
N LEU A 99 -6.05 21.42 5.30
CA LEU A 99 -5.64 20.85 6.59
C LEU A 99 -4.35 21.50 7.10
N SER A 100 -4.32 21.80 8.38
CA SER A 100 -3.06 22.07 9.08
C SER A 100 -2.27 20.77 9.29
N TRP A 101 -1.05 20.85 9.82
CA TRP A 101 -0.32 19.65 10.25
C TRP A 101 -1.10 18.87 11.32
N LEU A 102 -1.78 19.58 12.23
CA LEU A 102 -2.61 18.95 13.24
C LEU A 102 -3.83 18.27 12.62
N GLY A 103 -4.44 18.89 11.61
CA GLY A 103 -5.51 18.29 10.82
C GLY A 103 -5.10 17.01 10.10
N LEU A 104 -3.94 17.03 9.42
CA LEU A 104 -3.37 15.86 8.78
C LEU A 104 -3.11 14.73 9.77
N TRP A 105 -2.51 15.06 10.92
CA TRP A 105 -2.21 14.08 11.95
C TRP A 105 -3.47 13.46 12.56
N VAL A 106 -4.48 14.27 12.94
CA VAL A 106 -5.76 13.76 13.48
C VAL A 106 -6.49 12.90 12.45
N ALA A 107 -6.63 13.40 11.22
CA ALA A 107 -7.32 12.67 10.16
C ALA A 107 -6.64 11.33 9.84
N ARG A 108 -5.29 11.27 9.83
CA ARG A 108 -4.53 10.02 9.70
C ARG A 108 -4.93 9.00 10.77
N GLN A 109 -5.00 9.41 12.04
CA GLN A 109 -5.37 8.49 13.13
C GLN A 109 -6.79 7.96 12.95
N ILE A 110 -7.74 8.83 12.60
CA ILE A 110 -9.14 8.46 12.36
C ILE A 110 -9.27 7.47 11.20
N ILE A 111 -8.58 7.73 10.09
CA ILE A 111 -8.61 6.83 8.93
C ILE A 111 -7.99 5.48 9.29
N ALA A 112 -6.85 5.46 9.97
CA ALA A 112 -6.24 4.22 10.40
C ALA A 112 -7.16 3.40 11.32
N GLU A 113 -7.82 4.03 12.28
CA GLU A 113 -8.79 3.38 13.17
C GLU A 113 -10.03 2.86 12.43
N THR A 114 -10.53 3.62 11.45
CA THR A 114 -11.79 3.30 10.75
C THR A 114 -11.60 2.25 9.66
N THR A 115 -10.45 2.26 8.99
CA THR A 115 -10.20 1.47 7.78
C THR A 115 -9.21 0.33 8.02
N GLY A 116 -8.50 0.35 9.15
CA GLY A 116 -7.37 -0.54 9.42
C GLY A 116 -6.12 -0.23 8.59
N GLN A 117 -6.16 0.81 7.76
CA GLN A 117 -5.05 1.18 6.88
C GLN A 117 -4.18 2.26 7.53
N ASP A 118 -2.94 1.90 7.87
CA ASP A 118 -1.96 2.89 8.31
C ASP A 118 -1.42 3.68 7.12
N ILE A 119 -1.33 5.00 7.29
CA ILE A 119 -0.88 5.91 6.23
C ILE A 119 0.55 6.31 6.55
N PRO A 120 1.55 5.98 5.73
CA PRO A 120 2.93 6.28 6.09
C PRO A 120 3.19 7.78 6.32
N VAL A 121 4.16 8.07 7.18
CA VAL A 121 4.67 9.43 7.36
C VAL A 121 6.09 9.45 6.82
N MET A 122 6.39 10.40 5.93
CA MET A 122 7.71 10.51 5.31
C MET A 122 8.81 10.56 6.38
N GLY A 123 9.83 9.72 6.22
CA GLY A 123 10.99 9.57 7.11
C GLY A 123 10.79 8.64 8.30
N THR A 124 9.58 8.10 8.52
CA THR A 124 9.34 7.19 9.65
C THR A 124 9.86 5.78 9.43
N LEU A 125 10.27 5.44 8.21
CA LEU A 125 10.84 4.12 7.91
C LEU A 125 12.36 4.09 8.05
N ALA A 126 13.04 5.18 8.45
CA ALA A 126 14.51 5.24 8.52
C ALA A 126 15.15 4.09 9.33
N ASP A 127 14.56 3.76 10.48
CA ASP A 127 15.03 2.71 11.38
C ASP A 127 14.36 1.35 11.13
N ALA A 128 13.54 1.21 10.09
CA ALA A 128 12.78 0.00 9.81
C ALA A 128 13.68 -1.14 9.27
N ASP A 129 13.20 -2.37 9.38
CA ASP A 129 13.76 -3.49 8.61
C ASP A 129 13.30 -3.45 7.14
N ALA A 130 13.97 -4.18 6.26
CA ALA A 130 13.65 -4.18 4.83
C ALA A 130 12.22 -4.64 4.52
N ALA A 131 11.66 -5.60 5.26
CA ALA A 131 10.29 -6.06 5.04
C ALA A 131 9.27 -4.94 5.34
N THR A 132 9.48 -4.21 6.44
CA THR A 132 8.66 -3.07 6.85
C THR A 132 8.81 -1.90 5.89
N LEU A 133 10.04 -1.61 5.43
CA LEU A 133 10.30 -0.62 4.38
C LEU A 133 9.50 -0.95 3.12
N LEU A 134 9.66 -2.16 2.57
CA LEU A 134 8.97 -2.58 1.36
C LEU A 134 7.45 -2.64 1.54
N HIS A 135 6.95 -2.90 2.74
CA HIS A 135 5.52 -2.84 3.03
C HIS A 135 4.97 -1.40 2.94
N GLY A 136 5.70 -0.44 3.52
CA GLY A 136 5.34 0.98 3.51
C GLY A 136 5.43 1.60 2.11
N LEU A 137 6.52 1.34 1.38
CA LEU A 137 6.76 1.91 0.05
C LEU A 137 5.72 1.53 -1.01
N ARG A 138 4.88 0.52 -0.76
CA ARG A 138 3.75 0.17 -1.63
C ARG A 138 2.79 1.34 -1.85
N SER A 139 2.62 2.22 -0.85
CA SER A 139 1.74 3.38 -0.96
C SER A 139 2.44 4.64 -1.46
N TYR A 140 3.76 4.61 -1.63
CA TYR A 140 4.54 5.78 -2.05
C TYR A 140 4.49 5.94 -3.57
N PRO A 141 4.22 7.16 -4.09
CA PRO A 141 4.50 7.49 -5.47
C PRO A 141 5.96 7.20 -5.83
N GLU A 142 6.22 6.74 -7.05
CA GLU A 142 7.58 6.39 -7.52
C GLU A 142 8.58 7.54 -7.27
N SER A 143 8.16 8.78 -7.54
CA SER A 143 8.99 9.98 -7.33
C SER A 143 9.38 10.24 -5.87
N GLU A 144 8.65 9.68 -4.90
CA GLU A 144 8.90 9.87 -3.47
C GLU A 144 9.62 8.68 -2.81
N ARG A 145 9.63 7.50 -3.45
CA ARG A 145 10.31 6.31 -2.89
C ARG A 145 11.80 6.52 -2.69
N GLY A 146 12.44 7.26 -3.60
CA GLY A 146 13.87 7.57 -3.52
C GLY A 146 14.24 8.42 -2.29
N GLU A 147 13.34 9.33 -1.87
CA GLU A 147 13.57 10.15 -0.68
C GLU A 147 13.50 9.30 0.60
N GLU A 148 12.47 8.46 0.75
CA GLU A 148 12.35 7.57 1.90
C GLU A 148 13.47 6.53 1.95
N LEU A 149 13.85 5.97 0.79
CA LEU A 149 14.97 5.04 0.69
C LEU A 149 16.28 5.72 1.11
N ALA A 150 16.52 6.97 0.69
CA ALA A 150 17.72 7.71 1.10
C ALA A 150 17.79 7.91 2.62
N GLY A 151 16.64 8.17 3.27
CA GLY A 151 16.55 8.22 4.72
C GLY A 151 16.83 6.88 5.39
N TRP A 152 16.30 5.78 4.83
CA TRP A 152 16.57 4.42 5.32
C TRP A 152 18.03 4.00 5.16
N LEU A 153 18.71 4.46 4.11
CA LEU A 153 20.12 4.19 3.84
C LEU A 153 21.08 5.06 4.68
N GLU A 154 20.59 6.07 5.39
CA GLU A 154 21.45 6.97 6.17
C GLU A 154 22.25 6.18 7.23
N GLY A 155 23.57 6.13 7.07
CA GLY A 155 24.46 5.39 7.97
C GLY A 155 24.50 3.87 7.77
N ARG A 156 23.81 3.32 6.75
CA ARG A 156 23.88 1.90 6.39
C ARG A 156 24.96 1.63 5.34
N ASP A 157 25.49 0.41 5.34
CA ASP A 157 26.30 -0.11 4.23
C ASP A 157 25.39 -0.52 3.07
N GLU A 158 25.68 -0.02 1.87
CA GLU A 158 24.82 -0.18 0.70
C GLU A 158 24.70 -1.66 0.25
N GLN A 159 25.79 -2.43 0.33
CA GLN A 159 25.78 -3.86 0.01
C GLN A 159 24.93 -4.63 1.03
N ALA A 160 25.13 -4.38 2.32
CA ALA A 160 24.33 -5.01 3.37
C ALA A 160 22.83 -4.67 3.24
N ALA A 161 22.51 -3.42 2.88
CA ALA A 161 21.14 -2.97 2.65
C ALA A 161 20.51 -3.64 1.42
N ALA A 162 21.23 -3.77 0.31
CA ALA A 162 20.78 -4.52 -0.86
C ALA A 162 20.51 -6.00 -0.53
N ASP A 163 21.40 -6.62 0.25
CA ASP A 163 21.25 -8.01 0.71
C ASP A 163 20.05 -8.17 1.65
N GLU A 164 19.80 -7.21 2.54
CA GLU A 164 18.64 -7.20 3.42
C GLU A 164 17.33 -7.18 2.61
N ILE A 165 17.21 -6.28 1.63
CA ILE A 165 16.06 -6.20 0.71
C ILE A 165 15.89 -7.52 -0.06
N ALA A 166 16.96 -8.05 -0.64
CA ALA A 166 16.92 -9.29 -1.39
C ALA A 166 16.44 -10.48 -0.54
N SER A 167 16.88 -10.56 0.72
CA SER A 167 16.55 -11.66 1.63
C SER A 167 15.05 -11.78 1.95
N VAL A 168 14.31 -10.66 1.87
CA VAL A 168 12.88 -10.63 2.23
C VAL A 168 11.96 -10.80 1.01
N LEU A 169 12.45 -10.67 -0.22
CA LEU A 169 11.63 -10.69 -1.44
C LEU A 169 10.76 -11.96 -1.56
N GLY A 170 11.25 -13.10 -1.08
CA GLY A 170 10.51 -14.36 -1.10
C GLY A 170 9.24 -14.35 -0.24
N ALA A 171 9.25 -13.63 0.89
CA ALA A 171 8.24 -13.71 1.94
C ALA A 171 7.27 -12.53 1.98
N VAL A 172 7.62 -11.40 1.36
CA VAL A 172 6.75 -10.21 1.32
C VAL A 172 5.60 -10.37 0.33
N SER A 173 4.63 -9.45 0.44
CA SER A 173 3.50 -9.34 -0.48
C SER A 173 3.95 -9.15 -1.94
N PRO A 174 3.14 -9.57 -2.93
CA PRO A 174 3.41 -9.31 -4.34
C PRO A 174 3.75 -7.86 -4.69
N LEU A 175 3.02 -6.86 -4.16
CA LEU A 175 3.36 -5.45 -4.42
C LEU A 175 4.66 -5.02 -3.72
N SER A 176 4.92 -5.45 -2.48
CA SER A 176 6.21 -5.20 -1.83
C SER A 176 7.38 -5.84 -2.57
N ARG A 177 7.18 -7.03 -3.13
CA ARG A 177 8.16 -7.73 -3.96
C ARG A 177 8.45 -6.95 -5.25
N ALA A 178 7.40 -6.44 -5.91
CA ALA A 178 7.55 -5.58 -7.08
C ALA A 178 8.41 -4.35 -6.77
N VAL A 179 8.09 -3.64 -5.68
CA VAL A 179 8.87 -2.48 -5.22
C VAL A 179 10.31 -2.88 -4.90
N GLY A 180 10.55 -3.97 -4.19
CA GLY A 180 11.90 -4.39 -3.84
C GLY A 180 12.76 -4.77 -5.05
N VAL A 181 12.18 -5.43 -6.06
CA VAL A 181 12.87 -5.70 -7.34
C VAL A 181 13.20 -4.41 -8.09
N GLU A 182 12.26 -3.46 -8.14
CA GLU A 182 12.47 -2.13 -8.74
C GLU A 182 13.62 -1.39 -8.05
N LEU A 183 13.62 -1.29 -6.72
CA LEU A 183 14.67 -0.62 -5.95
C LEU A 183 16.04 -1.26 -6.18
N LEU A 184 16.15 -2.58 -6.09
CA LEU A 184 17.41 -3.28 -6.37
C LEU A 184 17.89 -3.08 -7.81
N SER A 185 16.98 -2.90 -8.76
CA SER A 185 17.34 -2.68 -10.17
C SER A 185 17.81 -1.25 -10.45
N THR A 186 17.28 -0.26 -9.74
CA THR A 186 17.44 1.16 -10.11
C THR A 186 18.22 1.99 -9.10
N ALA A 187 18.17 1.66 -7.81
CA ALA A 187 18.71 2.51 -6.74
C ALA A 187 20.07 2.03 -6.19
N PHE A 188 20.39 0.73 -6.29
CA PHE A 188 21.57 0.10 -5.66
C PHE A 188 22.70 -0.26 -6.64
N GLY A 189 22.71 0.31 -7.86
CA GLY A 189 23.85 0.16 -8.78
C GLY A 189 24.30 -1.29 -9.08
N GLU A 190 25.52 -1.64 -8.69
CA GLU A 190 26.10 -2.98 -8.91
C GLU A 190 25.68 -3.96 -7.81
N GLU A 191 25.61 -3.50 -6.58
CA GLU A 191 25.23 -4.23 -5.37
C GLU A 191 23.82 -4.84 -5.55
N GLY A 192 22.88 -4.03 -6.06
CA GLY A 192 21.53 -4.48 -6.38
C GLY A 192 21.48 -5.48 -7.54
N ARG A 193 22.27 -5.28 -8.59
CA ARG A 193 22.39 -6.23 -9.71
C ARG A 193 22.91 -7.59 -9.25
N GLN A 194 23.89 -7.62 -8.37
CA GLN A 194 24.44 -8.86 -7.81
C GLN A 194 23.43 -9.56 -6.89
N ALA A 195 22.71 -8.80 -6.07
CA ALA A 195 21.67 -9.33 -5.21
C ALA A 195 20.54 -9.99 -6.02
N LEU A 196 20.06 -9.34 -7.08
CA LEU A 196 19.06 -9.91 -7.99
C LEU A 196 19.59 -11.14 -8.74
N ALA A 197 20.85 -11.12 -9.19
CA ALA A 197 21.45 -12.24 -9.90
C ALA A 197 21.49 -13.52 -9.03
N ARG A 198 21.75 -13.40 -7.72
CA ARG A 198 21.71 -14.53 -6.78
C ARG A 198 20.32 -15.18 -6.68
N LEU A 199 19.27 -14.37 -6.76
CA LEU A 199 17.89 -14.84 -6.63
C LEU A 199 17.33 -15.45 -7.93
N LEU A 200 18.00 -15.29 -9.07
CA LEU A 200 17.53 -15.88 -10.33
C LEU A 200 17.48 -17.41 -10.28
N GLU A 201 18.32 -18.06 -9.47
CA GLU A 201 18.30 -19.52 -9.33
C GLU A 201 17.17 -20.03 -8.43
N GLU A 202 16.53 -19.16 -7.64
CA GLU A 202 15.42 -19.54 -6.77
C GLU A 202 14.17 -19.88 -7.58
N PRO A 203 13.57 -21.08 -7.44
CA PRO A 203 12.34 -21.43 -8.14
C PRO A 203 11.22 -20.42 -7.85
N LYS A 204 10.43 -20.07 -8.86
CA LYS A 204 9.32 -19.09 -8.79
C LYS A 204 9.75 -17.65 -8.53
N LEU A 205 10.50 -17.36 -7.46
CA LEU A 205 11.02 -16.02 -7.18
C LEU A 205 11.94 -15.54 -8.30
N GLY A 206 12.88 -16.38 -8.75
CA GLY A 206 13.74 -16.09 -9.88
C GLY A 206 12.98 -15.89 -11.19
N ALA A 207 11.86 -16.58 -11.38
CA ALA A 207 10.97 -16.36 -12.54
C ALA A 207 10.26 -15.00 -12.48
N VAL A 208 9.79 -14.59 -11.29
CA VAL A 208 9.19 -13.25 -11.08
C VAL A 208 10.24 -12.16 -11.32
N ILE A 209 11.44 -12.33 -10.78
CA ILE A 209 12.54 -11.38 -10.99
C ILE A 209 12.90 -11.30 -12.47
N ALA A 210 13.04 -12.44 -13.15
CA ALA A 210 13.35 -12.47 -14.58
C ALA A 210 12.29 -11.76 -15.42
N ALA A 211 11.00 -12.02 -15.16
CA ALA A 211 9.89 -11.35 -15.84
C ALA A 211 9.89 -9.84 -15.61
N ARG A 212 10.16 -9.38 -14.38
CA ARG A 212 10.18 -7.94 -14.04
C ARG A 212 11.41 -7.19 -14.56
N THR A 213 12.52 -7.90 -14.73
CA THR A 213 13.81 -7.30 -15.16
C THR A 213 14.10 -7.52 -16.66
N GLY A 214 13.18 -8.13 -17.41
CA GLY A 214 13.32 -8.34 -18.86
C GLY A 214 14.35 -9.41 -19.24
N ARG A 215 14.56 -10.42 -18.39
CA ARG A 215 15.49 -11.54 -18.62
C ARG A 215 14.82 -12.64 -19.45
N GLU A 216 14.59 -12.36 -20.73
CA GLU A 216 13.89 -13.25 -21.67
C GLU A 216 14.61 -14.59 -21.91
N GLU A 217 15.90 -14.67 -21.62
CA GLU A 217 16.69 -15.89 -21.76
C GLU A 217 16.31 -16.99 -20.75
N ARG A 218 15.68 -16.62 -19.62
CA ARG A 218 15.17 -17.60 -18.67
C ARG A 218 13.91 -18.25 -19.24
N GLN A 219 13.90 -19.58 -19.28
CA GLN A 219 12.74 -20.36 -19.68
C GLN A 219 12.01 -20.88 -18.43
N PRO A 220 10.97 -20.18 -17.93
CA PRO A 220 10.23 -20.63 -16.77
C PRO A 220 9.44 -21.90 -17.08
N THR A 221 9.34 -22.78 -16.10
CA THR A 221 8.44 -23.94 -16.13
C THR A 221 6.97 -23.48 -16.11
N PRO A 222 6.00 -24.33 -16.51
CA PRO A 222 4.58 -23.97 -16.45
C PRO A 222 4.08 -23.54 -15.06
N ASP A 223 4.61 -24.15 -13.99
CA ASP A 223 4.29 -23.76 -12.60
C ASP A 223 4.82 -22.35 -12.28
N GLU A 224 6.05 -22.04 -12.70
CA GLU A 224 6.63 -20.71 -12.55
C GLU A 224 5.86 -19.64 -13.35
N ILE A 225 5.42 -19.96 -14.58
CA ILE A 225 4.58 -19.05 -15.38
C ILE A 225 3.28 -18.75 -14.63
N ALA A 226 2.61 -19.77 -14.08
CA ALA A 226 1.40 -19.58 -13.28
C ALA A 226 1.68 -18.70 -12.06
N TRP A 227 2.82 -18.92 -11.38
CA TRP A 227 3.23 -18.10 -10.24
C TRP A 227 3.41 -16.63 -10.65
N VAL A 228 4.21 -16.35 -11.69
CA VAL A 228 4.48 -15.00 -12.18
C VAL A 228 3.20 -14.24 -12.50
N LEU A 229 2.26 -14.87 -13.22
CA LEU A 229 0.99 -14.26 -13.58
C LEU A 229 0.16 -13.90 -12.34
N VAL A 230 0.12 -14.79 -11.33
CA VAL A 230 -0.59 -14.51 -10.07
C VAL A 230 0.13 -13.41 -9.28
N ASP A 231 1.46 -13.36 -9.22
CA ASP A 231 2.21 -12.30 -8.52
C ASP A 231 1.89 -10.92 -9.11
N MET A 232 1.97 -10.82 -10.43
CA MET A 232 1.76 -9.55 -11.13
C MET A 232 0.30 -9.09 -10.97
N ALA A 233 -0.66 -10.00 -11.10
CA ALA A 233 -2.06 -9.71 -10.85
C ALA A 233 -2.32 -9.28 -9.40
N ALA A 234 -1.75 -9.99 -8.42
CA ALA A 234 -1.91 -9.67 -7.02
C ALA A 234 -1.25 -8.33 -6.65
N ALA A 235 -0.10 -8.00 -7.25
CA ALA A 235 0.55 -6.71 -7.04
C ALA A 235 -0.31 -5.54 -7.54
N LEU A 236 -1.01 -5.71 -8.68
CA LEU A 236 -1.95 -4.71 -9.19
C LEU A 236 -3.19 -4.57 -8.29
N LEU A 237 -3.71 -5.68 -7.76
CA LEU A 237 -4.82 -5.66 -6.81
C LEU A 237 -4.44 -4.95 -5.51
N GLU A 238 -3.25 -5.23 -4.97
CA GLU A 238 -2.74 -4.57 -3.77
C GLU A 238 -2.53 -3.06 -3.95
N PHE A 239 -2.23 -2.61 -5.17
CA PHE A 239 -2.06 -1.19 -5.46
C PHE A 239 -3.38 -0.41 -5.36
N GLY A 240 -4.52 -1.07 -5.58
CA GLY A 240 -5.85 -0.48 -5.41
C GLY A 240 -6.30 0.40 -6.59
N GLY A 241 -5.89 0.07 -7.81
CA GLY A 241 -6.49 0.66 -9.03
C GLY A 241 -7.95 0.21 -9.22
N GLU A 242 -8.67 0.84 -10.15
CA GLU A 242 -10.05 0.40 -10.45
C GLU A 242 -10.02 -1.07 -10.90
N THR A 243 -10.90 -1.91 -10.35
CA THR A 243 -10.87 -3.37 -10.61
C THR A 243 -10.96 -3.71 -12.11
N GLY A 244 -11.60 -2.85 -12.90
CA GLY A 244 -11.61 -2.93 -14.36
C GLY A 244 -10.22 -2.74 -14.99
N GLU A 245 -9.44 -1.75 -14.55
CA GLU A 245 -8.06 -1.51 -15.01
C GLU A 245 -7.13 -2.66 -14.63
N VAL A 246 -7.34 -3.27 -13.46
CA VAL A 246 -6.59 -4.47 -13.05
C VAL A 246 -6.89 -5.63 -13.99
N ILE A 247 -8.15 -5.86 -14.32
CA ILE A 247 -8.55 -6.90 -15.29
C ILE A 247 -7.96 -6.63 -16.67
N GLU A 248 -8.03 -5.40 -17.18
CA GLU A 248 -7.46 -5.03 -18.47
C GLU A 248 -5.93 -5.20 -18.51
N SER A 249 -5.26 -4.83 -17.42
CA SER A 249 -3.81 -5.00 -17.29
C SER A 249 -3.40 -6.47 -17.29
N ILE A 250 -4.14 -7.33 -16.58
CA ILE A 250 -3.87 -8.79 -16.59
C ILE A 250 -4.25 -9.42 -17.92
N ALA A 251 -5.26 -8.88 -18.62
CA ALA A 251 -5.63 -9.33 -19.96
C ALA A 251 -4.50 -9.16 -20.97
N MET A 252 -3.56 -8.22 -20.77
CA MET A 252 -2.39 -8.00 -21.64
C MET A 252 -2.75 -7.90 -23.14
N GLY A 253 -3.93 -7.34 -23.47
CA GLY A 253 -4.43 -7.25 -24.85
C GLY A 253 -4.88 -8.57 -25.49
N MET A 254 -4.91 -9.68 -24.75
CA MET A 254 -5.38 -10.99 -25.22
C MET A 254 -6.87 -10.97 -25.54
N LYS A 255 -7.29 -11.77 -26.52
CA LYS A 255 -8.72 -12.01 -26.77
C LYS A 255 -9.33 -12.87 -25.65
N PRO A 256 -10.66 -12.82 -25.41
CA PRO A 256 -11.28 -13.58 -24.32
C PRO A 256 -11.00 -15.09 -24.34
N GLU A 257 -10.84 -15.70 -25.52
CA GLU A 257 -10.50 -17.12 -25.65
C GLU A 257 -9.07 -17.43 -25.18
N GLU A 258 -8.11 -16.57 -25.51
CA GLU A 258 -6.71 -16.67 -25.08
C GLU A 258 -6.63 -16.44 -23.56
N GLN A 259 -7.34 -15.44 -23.05
CA GLN A 259 -7.44 -15.18 -21.60
C GLN A 259 -8.02 -16.38 -20.84
N ALA A 260 -9.09 -16.98 -21.35
CA ALA A 260 -9.69 -18.17 -20.74
C ALA A 260 -8.70 -19.35 -20.68
N GLY A 261 -7.86 -19.50 -21.71
CA GLY A 261 -6.75 -20.45 -21.72
C GLY A 261 -5.72 -20.16 -20.63
N THR A 262 -5.29 -18.91 -20.51
CA THR A 262 -4.32 -18.45 -19.50
C THR A 262 -4.85 -18.62 -18.07
N ILE A 263 -6.11 -18.24 -17.81
CA ILE A 263 -6.74 -18.42 -16.49
C ILE A 263 -6.81 -19.88 -16.08
N ALA A 264 -7.04 -20.79 -17.03
CA ALA A 264 -7.08 -22.21 -16.75
C ALA A 264 -5.72 -22.74 -16.22
N ILE A 265 -4.62 -22.07 -16.57
CA ILE A 265 -3.26 -22.43 -16.14
C ILE A 265 -2.97 -21.96 -14.71
N LEU A 266 -3.60 -20.88 -14.24
CA LEU A 266 -3.34 -20.33 -12.89
C LEU A 266 -3.58 -21.34 -11.76
N ALA A 267 -4.51 -22.29 -11.95
CA ALA A 267 -4.79 -23.34 -10.97
C ALA A 267 -3.68 -24.39 -10.81
N PHE A 268 -2.67 -24.41 -11.69
CA PHE A 268 -1.52 -25.31 -11.55
C PHE A 268 -0.49 -24.77 -10.56
N GLY A 269 -0.47 -23.45 -10.35
CA GLY A 269 0.40 -22.79 -9.39
C GLY A 269 -0.05 -23.01 -7.93
N ASP A 270 0.91 -22.91 -7.02
CA ASP A 270 0.67 -22.94 -5.56
C ASP A 270 0.81 -21.56 -4.90
N HIS A 271 0.76 -20.48 -5.69
CA HIS A 271 0.87 -19.13 -5.16
C HIS A 271 -0.28 -18.84 -4.16
N PRO A 272 0.02 -18.32 -2.95
CA PRO A 272 -1.00 -18.01 -1.93
C PRO A 272 -2.16 -17.10 -2.38
N TRP A 273 -1.95 -16.24 -3.39
CA TRP A 273 -2.94 -15.26 -3.86
C TRP A 273 -3.81 -15.79 -5.01
N THR A 274 -3.57 -17.02 -5.48
CA THR A 274 -4.29 -17.60 -6.63
C THR A 274 -5.81 -17.57 -6.41
N GLY A 275 -6.27 -17.90 -5.20
CA GLY A 275 -7.70 -17.89 -4.87
C GLY A 275 -8.34 -16.50 -4.98
N GLN A 276 -7.62 -15.47 -4.54
CA GLN A 276 -8.09 -14.08 -4.57
C GLN A 276 -8.11 -13.53 -6.00
N VAL A 277 -7.04 -13.73 -6.77
CA VAL A 277 -7.00 -13.33 -8.19
C VAL A 277 -8.13 -13.98 -8.97
N LEU A 278 -8.36 -15.29 -8.79
CA LEU A 278 -9.47 -15.99 -9.44
C LEU A 278 -10.84 -15.45 -9.02
N ARG A 279 -11.00 -14.99 -7.77
CA ARG A 279 -12.26 -14.40 -7.29
C ARG A 279 -12.57 -13.10 -8.03
N VAL A 280 -11.58 -12.22 -8.16
CA VAL A 280 -11.72 -10.96 -8.90
C VAL A 280 -12.18 -11.19 -10.34
N PHE A 281 -11.57 -12.17 -11.03
CA PHE A 281 -12.03 -12.55 -12.36
C PHE A 281 -13.47 -13.07 -12.41
N ILE A 282 -13.94 -13.76 -11.36
CA ILE A 282 -15.31 -14.27 -11.32
C ILE A 282 -16.32 -13.15 -11.12
N ASP A 283 -15.96 -12.17 -10.29
CA ASP A 283 -16.90 -11.16 -9.82
C ASP A 283 -16.96 -9.93 -10.75
N HIS A 284 -15.88 -9.64 -11.48
CA HIS A 284 -15.77 -8.38 -12.25
C HIS A 284 -15.47 -8.55 -13.75
N HIS A 285 -15.13 -9.74 -14.25
CA HIS A 285 -14.77 -9.89 -15.67
C HIS A 285 -16.01 -9.83 -16.60
N PRO A 286 -16.00 -9.04 -17.68
CA PRO A 286 -17.18 -8.86 -18.54
C PRO A 286 -17.52 -10.05 -19.45
N ASP A 287 -16.52 -10.87 -19.84
CA ASP A 287 -16.74 -12.07 -20.68
C ASP A 287 -17.01 -13.33 -19.84
N GLU A 288 -18.16 -13.97 -20.07
CA GLU A 288 -18.61 -15.16 -19.34
C GLU A 288 -17.70 -16.40 -19.51
N ARG A 289 -16.95 -16.51 -20.62
CA ARG A 289 -16.05 -17.64 -20.86
C ARG A 289 -14.86 -17.58 -19.91
N VAL A 290 -14.35 -16.37 -19.70
CA VAL A 290 -13.24 -16.09 -18.77
C VAL A 290 -13.71 -16.34 -17.34
N VAL A 291 -14.90 -15.87 -16.97
CA VAL A 291 -15.54 -16.17 -15.67
C VAL A 291 -15.70 -17.69 -15.47
N ALA A 292 -16.16 -18.42 -16.48
CA ALA A 292 -16.32 -19.87 -16.39
C ALA A 292 -14.98 -20.61 -16.21
N ALA A 293 -13.93 -20.16 -16.90
CA ALA A 293 -12.57 -20.66 -16.73
C ALA A 293 -12.07 -20.41 -15.30
N ALA A 294 -12.26 -19.20 -14.76
CA ALA A 294 -11.87 -18.85 -13.40
C ALA A 294 -12.60 -19.69 -12.34
N ARG A 295 -13.92 -19.90 -12.50
CA ARG A 295 -14.70 -20.81 -11.63
C ARG A 295 -14.17 -22.24 -11.67
N LYS A 296 -13.78 -22.74 -12.84
CA LYS A 296 -13.22 -24.09 -13.00
C LYS A 296 -11.84 -24.19 -12.35
N ALA A 297 -10.99 -23.19 -12.55
CA ALA A 297 -9.67 -23.07 -11.93
C ALA A 297 -9.78 -23.05 -10.40
N LEU A 298 -10.69 -22.24 -9.85
CA LEU A 298 -10.88 -22.12 -8.40
C LEU A 298 -11.38 -23.43 -7.77
N ARG A 299 -12.29 -24.16 -8.45
CA ARG A 299 -12.71 -25.51 -8.01
C ARG A 299 -11.54 -26.50 -8.00
N ARG A 300 -10.67 -26.45 -9.02
CA ARG A 300 -9.46 -27.29 -9.09
C ARG A 300 -8.48 -26.97 -7.97
N LEU A 301 -8.23 -25.69 -7.69
CA LEU A 301 -7.35 -25.24 -6.62
C LEU A 301 -7.76 -25.83 -5.27
N ARG A 302 -9.05 -25.78 -4.94
CA ARG A 302 -9.60 -26.37 -3.71
C ARG A 302 -9.39 -27.89 -3.66
N GLY A 303 -9.71 -28.59 -4.74
CA GLY A 303 -9.51 -30.04 -4.82
C GLY A 303 -8.04 -30.47 -4.75
N LEU A 304 -7.09 -29.64 -5.21
CA LEU A 304 -5.65 -29.89 -5.06
C LEU A 304 -5.16 -29.64 -3.63
N ALA A 305 -5.70 -28.63 -2.95
CA ALA A 305 -5.40 -28.38 -1.54
C ALA A 305 -5.84 -29.55 -0.65
N ASP A 306 -7.02 -30.11 -0.91
CA ASP A 306 -7.56 -31.28 -0.20
C ASP A 306 -6.72 -32.56 -0.39
N LEU A 307 -5.90 -32.64 -1.44
CA LEU A 307 -4.99 -33.77 -1.71
C LEU A 307 -3.59 -33.57 -1.14
N ARG A 308 -3.23 -32.35 -0.71
CA ARG A 308 -1.91 -31.99 -0.18
C ARG A 308 -1.88 -31.89 1.36
N GLY A 309 -3.05 -31.88 2.00
CA GLY A 309 -3.23 -31.98 3.46
C GLY A 309 -3.44 -33.42 3.91
#